data_AF-A0AAV9YZG5-F1
#
_entry.id   AF-A0AAV9YZG5-F1
#
_cell.length_a   1.000
_cell.length_b   1.000
_cell.length_c   1.000
_cell.angle_alpha   90.00
_cell.angle_beta   90.00
_cell.angle_gamma   90.00
#
_symmetry.space_group_name_H-M   'P 1'
#
loop_
_entity.id
_entity.type
_entity.pdbx_description
1 polymer ?
#
loop_
_entity_poly.entity_id
_entity_poly.type
_entity_poly.pdbx_seq_one_letter_code
_entity_poly.pdbx_strand_id
1 'polypeptide(L)'
;MKSFAAAFLTLAAARVASAAVTKRVTCATGQTTANAACCVLFPVLDDIQENLFDGGECGEEVHESLRLTFHDAIGFSPTKAIFTDIFNAGGGGADGSVITFDDPETSFPANLGIDDIIDAQKPIIARHNITPGDFVQFAGAVGVSNCPGAPRLEFLLGRPVAKAASPIGLVPEPFDTITDVLARFAEVNFSPPEVVALLASHTIAAADHVDESIPGTPFDSTPGIFDTQLFIEMQLRGVLFPGDGSNPGQVESPLEGIIRLNTDATLARDDRTSCTWQSFVNNQAKMQTEFRAAMAKMAIIGHSRANMIDCSDVIPVPKPVVGKAHLPAGKSMHDIEQACATAAFPTLTADPGPQTSVPAVPPS
;
A
#
# COMPACT_ATOMS: atom_id res chain seq x y z
N MET A 1 12.10 40.56 61.19
CA MET A 1 11.21 41.52 60.50
C MET A 1 10.98 41.00 59.08
N LYS A 2 9.70 40.80 58.74
CA LYS A 2 9.08 40.62 57.41
C LYS A 2 9.49 39.39 56.57
N SER A 3 8.61 38.39 56.64
CA SER A 3 8.51 37.25 55.74
C SER A 3 7.69 37.65 54.50
N PHE A 4 8.15 37.30 53.29
CA PHE A 4 7.42 37.44 52.03
C PHE A 4 6.77 36.10 51.69
N ALA A 5 5.44 36.05 51.64
CA ALA A 5 4.69 34.94 51.08
C ALA A 5 4.11 35.37 49.72
N ALA A 6 4.59 34.74 48.64
CA ALA A 6 4.06 34.92 47.30
C ALA A 6 2.91 33.92 47.05
N ALA A 7 1.73 34.44 46.69
CA ALA A 7 0.60 33.63 46.28
C ALA A 7 0.70 33.33 44.77
N PHE A 8 0.77 32.05 44.41
CA PHE A 8 0.62 31.59 43.04
C PHE A 8 -0.87 31.38 42.74
N LEU A 9 -1.40 32.13 41.76
CA LEU A 9 -2.74 31.94 41.21
C LEU A 9 -2.63 31.00 39.99
N THR A 10 -3.14 29.78 40.09
CA THR A 10 -3.22 28.84 38.97
C THR A 10 -4.48 29.13 38.15
N LEU A 11 -4.30 29.61 36.91
CA LEU A 11 -5.39 29.82 35.95
C LEU A 11 -5.61 28.51 35.16
N ALA A 12 -6.71 27.82 35.42
CA ALA A 12 -7.13 26.67 34.61
C ALA A 12 -7.83 27.17 33.34
N ALA A 13 -7.19 27.00 32.18
CA ALA A 13 -7.81 27.27 30.88
C ALA A 13 -8.65 26.07 30.44
N ALA A 14 -9.98 26.18 30.51
CA ALA A 14 -10.88 25.21 29.89
C ALA A 14 -10.81 25.37 28.36
N ARG A 15 -10.36 24.32 27.65
CA ARG A 15 -10.45 24.25 26.19
C ARG A 15 -11.88 23.89 25.80
N VAL A 16 -12.61 24.86 25.27
CA VAL A 16 -13.89 24.60 24.57
C VAL A 16 -13.53 24.05 23.19
N ALA A 17 -13.74 22.76 22.98
CA ALA A 17 -13.67 22.17 21.64
C ALA A 17 -14.93 22.61 20.87
N SER A 18 -14.74 23.43 19.84
CA SER A 18 -15.80 23.75 18.89
C SER A 18 -15.98 22.55 17.97
N ALA A 19 -16.90 21.65 18.31
CA ALA A 19 -17.38 20.63 17.39
C ALA A 19 -18.27 21.34 16.36
N ALA A 20 -17.69 21.76 15.24
CA ALA A 20 -18.49 22.20 14.10
C ALA A 20 -19.42 21.04 13.73
N VAL A 21 -20.73 21.30 13.72
CA VAL A 21 -21.73 20.34 13.25
C VAL A 21 -21.51 20.17 11.75
N THR A 22 -20.75 19.15 11.34
CA THR A 22 -20.62 18.79 9.94
C THR A 22 -21.99 18.33 9.46
N LYS A 23 -22.64 19.12 8.61
CA LYS A 23 -23.92 18.74 8.01
C LYS A 23 -23.69 17.43 7.23
N ARG A 24 -24.34 16.35 7.66
CA ARG A 24 -24.34 15.07 6.95
C ARG A 24 -25.48 15.04 5.93
N VAL A 25 -25.22 14.40 4.81
CA VAL A 25 -26.18 14.08 3.75
C VAL A 25 -26.61 12.64 3.93
N THR A 26 -27.91 12.37 3.84
CA THR A 26 -28.45 10.99 3.75
C THR A 26 -28.64 10.66 2.27
N CYS A 27 -28.00 9.59 1.81
CA CYS A 27 -28.06 9.12 0.43
C CYS A 27 -29.38 8.38 0.17
N ALA A 28 -29.72 8.16 -1.10
CA ALA A 28 -30.94 7.43 -1.49
C ALA A 28 -30.96 5.99 -0.96
N THR A 29 -29.79 5.40 -0.75
CA THR A 29 -29.55 4.07 -0.19
C THR A 29 -29.61 4.04 1.35
N GLY A 30 -29.78 5.19 2.01
CA GLY A 30 -29.94 5.31 3.47
C GLY A 30 -28.65 5.55 4.26
N GLN A 31 -27.46 5.31 3.67
CA GLN A 31 -26.17 5.66 4.28
C GLN A 31 -26.01 7.19 4.38
N THR A 32 -25.11 7.63 5.27
CA THR A 32 -24.81 9.06 5.46
C THR A 32 -23.36 9.38 5.15
N THR A 33 -23.11 10.51 4.50
CA THR A 33 -21.78 11.02 4.17
C THR A 33 -21.70 12.53 4.43
N ALA A 34 -20.49 13.09 4.54
CA ALA A 34 -20.21 14.50 4.67
C ALA A 34 -20.49 15.29 3.38
N ASN A 35 -20.49 14.65 2.21
CA ASN A 35 -20.74 15.32 0.92
C ASN A 35 -21.67 14.51 0.01
N ALA A 36 -22.71 15.15 -0.52
CA ALA A 36 -23.70 14.50 -1.39
C ALA A 36 -23.10 13.83 -2.64
N ALA A 37 -21.98 14.36 -3.15
CA ALA A 37 -21.29 13.75 -4.29
C ALA A 37 -20.76 12.34 -3.99
N CYS A 38 -20.45 12.03 -2.72
CA CYS A 38 -19.96 10.73 -2.31
C CYS A 38 -21.06 9.65 -2.28
N CYS A 39 -22.34 10.03 -2.37
CA CYS A 39 -23.44 9.06 -2.35
C CYS A 39 -23.39 8.05 -3.50
N VAL A 40 -22.78 8.40 -4.63
CA VAL A 40 -22.60 7.50 -5.78
C VAL A 40 -21.70 6.31 -5.46
N LEU A 41 -20.90 6.39 -4.40
CA LEU A 41 -19.92 5.37 -4.05
C LEU A 41 -20.49 4.24 -3.19
N PHE A 42 -21.63 4.44 -2.53
CA PHE A 42 -22.22 3.37 -1.70
C PHE A 42 -22.68 2.16 -2.54
N PRO A 43 -23.38 2.33 -3.69
CA PRO A 43 -23.66 1.20 -4.58
C PRO A 43 -22.39 0.54 -5.13
N VAL A 44 -21.32 1.31 -5.39
CA VAL A 44 -20.03 0.77 -5.84
C VAL A 44 -19.40 -0.07 -4.72
N LEU A 45 -19.41 0.45 -3.48
CA LEU A 45 -18.91 -0.23 -2.29
C LEU A 45 -19.62 -1.57 -2.09
N ASP A 46 -20.95 -1.57 -2.12
CA ASP A 46 -21.74 -2.77 -1.91
C ASP A 46 -21.41 -3.82 -3.00
N ASP A 47 -21.28 -3.39 -4.26
CA ASP A 47 -20.97 -4.26 -5.41
C ASP A 47 -19.54 -4.86 -5.31
N ILE A 48 -18.51 -4.05 -5.07
CA ILE A 48 -17.14 -4.56 -4.98
C ILE A 48 -16.94 -5.44 -3.74
N GLN A 49 -17.60 -5.13 -2.62
CA GLN A 49 -17.52 -6.01 -1.44
C GLN A 49 -18.19 -7.36 -1.71
N GLU A 50 -19.34 -7.39 -2.38
CA GLU A 50 -20.06 -8.64 -2.65
C GLU A 50 -19.40 -9.46 -3.77
N ASN A 51 -18.99 -8.82 -4.85
CA ASN A 51 -18.67 -9.50 -6.12
C ASN A 51 -17.21 -9.44 -6.55
N LEU A 52 -16.41 -8.48 -6.06
CA LEU A 52 -14.98 -8.39 -6.36
C LEU A 52 -14.12 -8.92 -5.21
N PHE A 53 -14.57 -8.74 -3.97
CA PHE A 53 -13.82 -9.12 -2.77
C PHE A 53 -14.52 -10.23 -1.96
N ASP A 54 -15.30 -11.09 -2.60
CA ASP A 54 -15.92 -12.30 -2.01
C ASP A 54 -16.63 -12.11 -0.65
N GLY A 55 -17.35 -11.01 -0.49
CA GLY A 55 -18.00 -10.67 0.78
C GLY A 55 -17.09 -9.89 1.75
N GLY A 56 -16.08 -9.20 1.24
CA GLY A 56 -15.17 -8.35 2.00
C GLY A 56 -13.98 -9.09 2.61
N GLU A 57 -13.44 -10.06 1.88
CA GLU A 57 -12.19 -10.75 2.20
C GLU A 57 -10.97 -9.85 1.90
N CYS A 58 -9.85 -10.16 2.55
CA CYS A 58 -8.52 -9.64 2.22
C CYS A 58 -7.78 -10.80 1.54
N GLY A 59 -8.10 -11.01 0.27
CA GLY A 59 -7.58 -12.06 -0.60
C GLY A 59 -6.97 -11.49 -1.87
N GLU A 60 -6.91 -12.31 -2.92
CA GLU A 60 -6.16 -12.00 -4.14
C GLU A 60 -6.59 -10.69 -4.79
N GLU A 61 -7.88 -10.48 -5.05
CA GLU A 61 -8.37 -9.27 -5.71
C GLU A 61 -8.11 -8.01 -4.89
N VAL A 62 -8.01 -8.12 -3.56
CA VAL A 62 -7.59 -7.00 -2.70
C VAL A 62 -6.11 -6.70 -2.89
N HIS A 63 -5.26 -7.72 -2.93
CA HIS A 63 -3.82 -7.58 -3.16
C HIS A 63 -3.55 -6.95 -4.53
N GLU A 64 -4.20 -7.48 -5.57
CA GLU A 64 -4.09 -6.98 -6.94
C GLU A 64 -4.66 -5.57 -7.07
N SER A 65 -5.80 -5.26 -6.44
CA SER A 65 -6.39 -3.91 -6.45
C SER A 65 -5.47 -2.90 -5.77
N LEU A 66 -4.82 -3.28 -4.67
CA LEU A 66 -3.81 -2.44 -4.02
C LEU A 66 -2.60 -2.22 -4.92
N ARG A 67 -2.06 -3.28 -5.54
CA ARG A 67 -0.97 -3.18 -6.50
C ARG A 67 -1.35 -2.25 -7.65
N LEU A 68 -2.53 -2.40 -8.23
CA LEU A 68 -3.02 -1.59 -9.35
C LEU A 68 -3.03 -0.08 -9.02
N THR A 69 -3.31 0.30 -7.77
CA THR A 69 -3.23 1.71 -7.36
C THR A 69 -1.85 2.32 -7.55
N PHE A 70 -0.78 1.55 -7.32
CA PHE A 70 0.59 1.98 -7.51
C PHE A 70 0.95 2.03 -8.99
N HIS A 71 0.61 0.98 -9.75
CA HIS A 71 0.94 0.87 -11.17
C HIS A 71 0.26 1.97 -12.01
N ASP A 72 -0.97 2.37 -11.66
CA ASP A 72 -1.63 3.56 -12.21
C ASP A 72 -0.89 4.83 -11.77
N ALA A 73 -0.77 5.05 -10.46
CA ALA A 73 -0.32 6.33 -9.92
C ALA A 73 1.14 6.69 -10.24
N ILE A 74 2.04 5.71 -10.29
CA ILE A 74 3.48 5.95 -10.50
C ILE A 74 3.82 6.23 -11.96
N GLY A 75 2.86 6.02 -12.88
CA GLY A 75 2.90 6.40 -14.29
C GLY A 75 2.89 7.92 -14.51
N PHE A 76 3.79 8.64 -13.83
CA PHE A 76 3.93 10.09 -13.89
C PHE A 76 5.40 10.50 -13.81
N SER A 77 5.83 11.37 -14.72
CA SER A 77 7.18 11.89 -14.83
C SER A 77 7.13 13.35 -15.27
N PRO A 78 7.27 14.30 -14.32
CA PRO A 78 7.42 15.72 -14.64
C PRO A 78 8.58 15.99 -15.60
N THR A 79 9.67 15.22 -15.52
CA THR A 79 10.83 15.44 -16.40
C THR A 79 10.55 14.99 -17.83
N LYS A 80 10.00 13.78 -18.05
CA LYS A 80 9.61 13.33 -19.40
C LYS A 80 8.55 14.24 -20.01
N ALA A 81 7.64 14.81 -19.20
CA ALA A 81 6.66 15.80 -19.66
C ALA A 81 7.28 17.08 -20.24
N ILE A 82 8.51 17.44 -19.84
CA ILE A 82 9.21 18.66 -20.30
C ILE A 82 9.96 18.44 -21.61
N PHE A 83 10.44 17.23 -21.89
CA PHE A 83 11.41 16.98 -22.97
C PHE A 83 10.83 16.50 -24.31
N THR A 84 9.51 16.37 -24.40
CA THR A 84 8.85 15.95 -25.64
C THR A 84 7.75 16.94 -26.01
N ASP A 85 7.71 17.40 -27.27
CA ASP A 85 6.57 18.16 -27.82
C ASP A 85 5.30 17.30 -28.00
N ILE A 86 5.25 16.13 -27.36
CA ILE A 86 4.14 15.18 -27.37
C ILE A 86 3.30 15.43 -26.11
N PHE A 87 2.04 15.82 -26.32
CA PHE A 87 1.03 15.91 -25.25
C PHE A 87 0.99 14.58 -24.47
N ASN A 88 1.10 14.63 -23.14
CA ASN A 88 1.05 13.49 -22.19
C ASN A 88 2.28 12.55 -22.11
N ALA A 89 3.45 12.91 -22.64
CA ALA A 89 4.62 12.01 -22.57
C ALA A 89 5.22 11.77 -21.18
N GLY A 90 4.73 12.46 -20.16
CA GLY A 90 5.06 12.18 -18.76
C GLY A 90 4.13 11.19 -18.09
N GLY A 91 3.03 10.78 -18.72
CA GLY A 91 1.94 10.06 -18.06
C GLY A 91 1.05 10.95 -17.19
N GLY A 92 -0.09 10.42 -16.75
CA GLY A 92 -1.15 11.15 -16.04
C GLY A 92 -1.16 10.97 -14.53
N GLY A 93 -0.37 10.04 -13.99
CA GLY A 93 -0.43 9.65 -12.58
C GLY A 93 -1.67 8.83 -12.27
N ALA A 94 -2.31 9.07 -11.14
CA ALA A 94 -3.47 8.29 -10.69
C ALA A 94 -4.73 8.66 -11.49
N ASP A 95 -4.77 8.39 -12.80
CA ASP A 95 -5.81 8.81 -13.73
C ASP A 95 -6.63 7.66 -14.33
N GLY A 96 -6.30 6.42 -13.99
CA GLY A 96 -6.92 5.22 -14.53
C GLY A 96 -6.51 4.92 -15.97
N SER A 97 -5.33 5.39 -16.39
CA SER A 97 -4.76 5.10 -17.71
C SER A 97 -4.52 3.61 -17.89
N VAL A 98 -4.09 2.90 -16.84
CA VAL A 98 -3.95 1.44 -16.84
C VAL A 98 -5.23 0.67 -17.21
N ILE A 99 -6.42 1.22 -16.92
CA ILE A 99 -7.71 0.64 -17.31
C ILE A 99 -8.13 1.13 -18.71
N THR A 100 -7.94 2.43 -18.97
CA THR A 100 -8.46 3.12 -20.17
C THR A 100 -7.64 2.80 -21.42
N PHE A 101 -6.34 2.60 -21.23
CA PHE A 101 -5.31 2.30 -22.22
C PHE A 101 -4.53 1.05 -21.78
N ASP A 102 -5.27 0.04 -21.35
CA ASP A 102 -4.75 -1.27 -20.94
C ASP A 102 -3.81 -1.85 -22.01
N ASP A 103 -4.14 -1.72 -23.31
CA ASP A 103 -3.15 -1.79 -24.39
C ASP A 103 -2.65 -0.37 -24.74
N PRO A 104 -1.36 -0.04 -24.52
CA PRO A 104 -0.23 -0.94 -24.30
C PRO A 104 0.22 -1.17 -22.85
N GLU A 105 -0.41 -0.56 -21.85
CA GLU A 105 0.16 -0.53 -20.49
C GLU A 105 0.36 -1.90 -19.85
N THR A 106 -0.55 -2.86 -20.03
CA THR A 106 -0.42 -4.23 -19.50
C THR A 106 0.69 -5.02 -20.19
N SER A 107 1.12 -4.61 -21.38
CA SER A 107 2.22 -5.23 -22.11
C SER A 107 3.61 -4.79 -21.62
N PHE A 108 3.68 -3.79 -20.75
CA PHE A 108 4.97 -3.34 -20.21
C PHE A 108 5.54 -4.38 -19.24
N PRO A 109 6.85 -4.68 -19.28
CA PRO A 109 7.45 -5.72 -18.43
C PRO A 109 7.14 -5.56 -16.93
N ALA A 110 7.23 -4.33 -16.42
CA ALA A 110 6.94 -4.02 -15.02
C ALA A 110 5.45 -4.20 -14.64
N ASN A 111 4.54 -4.24 -15.61
CA ASN A 111 3.10 -4.38 -15.41
C ASN A 111 2.60 -5.82 -15.56
N LEU A 112 3.49 -6.81 -15.70
CA LEU A 112 3.08 -8.20 -15.86
C LEU A 112 2.11 -8.64 -14.74
N GLY A 113 0.98 -9.24 -15.13
CA GLY A 113 -0.07 -9.75 -14.23
C GLY A 113 -0.97 -8.70 -13.60
N ILE A 114 -1.11 -7.50 -14.17
CA ILE A 114 -2.17 -6.56 -13.74
C ILE A 114 -3.43 -6.65 -14.62
N ASP A 115 -3.37 -7.39 -15.72
CA ASP A 115 -4.46 -7.54 -16.68
C ASP A 115 -5.66 -8.29 -16.09
N ASP A 116 -5.43 -9.32 -15.27
CA ASP A 116 -6.49 -10.09 -14.62
C ASP A 116 -7.40 -9.20 -13.76
N ILE A 117 -6.81 -8.43 -12.83
CA ILE A 117 -7.59 -7.49 -12.00
C ILE A 117 -8.21 -6.35 -12.81
N ILE A 118 -7.53 -5.87 -13.87
CA ILE A 118 -8.09 -4.86 -14.77
C ILE A 118 -9.38 -5.39 -15.42
N ASP A 119 -9.36 -6.64 -15.90
CA ASP A 119 -10.50 -7.27 -16.56
C ASP A 119 -11.64 -7.57 -15.58
N ALA A 120 -11.34 -7.89 -14.32
CA ALA A 120 -12.34 -8.00 -13.25
C ALA A 120 -12.99 -6.64 -12.90
N GLN A 121 -12.21 -5.54 -12.90
CA GLN A 121 -12.69 -4.21 -12.53
C GLN A 121 -13.51 -3.51 -13.63
N LYS A 122 -13.16 -3.70 -14.92
CA LYS A 122 -13.80 -3.02 -16.07
C LYS A 122 -15.35 -3.14 -16.11
N PRO A 123 -15.97 -4.31 -15.91
CA PRO A 123 -17.44 -4.42 -15.91
C PRO A 123 -18.10 -3.60 -14.78
N ILE A 124 -17.44 -3.50 -13.63
CA ILE A 124 -17.94 -2.75 -12.46
C ILE A 124 -17.81 -1.25 -12.73
N ILE A 125 -16.71 -0.81 -13.33
CA ILE A 125 -16.54 0.58 -13.77
C ILE A 125 -17.65 0.98 -14.73
N ALA A 126 -17.92 0.15 -15.75
CA ALA A 126 -18.92 0.41 -16.77
C ALA A 126 -20.35 0.49 -16.19
N ARG A 127 -20.72 -0.42 -15.27
CA ARG A 127 -22.08 -0.48 -14.73
C ARG A 127 -22.41 0.63 -13.74
N HIS A 128 -21.41 1.16 -13.03
CA HIS A 128 -21.58 2.29 -12.10
C HIS A 128 -21.28 3.66 -12.69
N ASN A 129 -20.75 3.71 -13.92
CA ASN A 129 -20.38 4.96 -14.62
C ASN A 129 -19.48 5.87 -13.76
N ILE A 130 -18.50 5.27 -13.11
CA ILE A 130 -17.44 5.93 -12.35
C ILE A 130 -16.19 6.03 -13.23
N THR A 131 -15.35 7.05 -13.04
CA THR A 131 -14.12 7.15 -13.83
C THR A 131 -13.14 6.05 -13.43
N PRO A 132 -12.34 5.50 -14.38
CA PRO A 132 -11.39 4.45 -14.05
C PRO A 132 -10.40 4.84 -12.94
N GLY A 133 -9.87 6.07 -12.96
CA GLY A 133 -8.95 6.53 -11.92
C GLY A 133 -9.61 6.62 -10.54
N ASP A 134 -10.86 7.07 -10.45
CA ASP A 134 -11.58 7.07 -9.17
C ASP A 134 -11.85 5.64 -8.70
N PHE A 135 -12.20 4.73 -9.61
CA PHE A 135 -12.45 3.34 -9.26
C PHE A 135 -11.21 2.61 -8.77
N VAL A 136 -10.07 2.71 -9.46
CA VAL A 136 -8.81 2.05 -9.07
C VAL A 136 -8.44 2.42 -7.62
N GLN A 137 -8.46 3.72 -7.31
CA GLN A 137 -8.10 4.22 -5.98
C GLN A 137 -9.18 3.90 -4.94
N PHE A 138 -10.46 3.80 -5.34
CA PHE A 138 -11.55 3.39 -4.46
C PHE A 138 -11.46 1.90 -4.11
N ALA A 139 -11.26 1.04 -5.11
CA ALA A 139 -11.10 -0.40 -4.95
C ALA A 139 -9.90 -0.72 -4.04
N GLY A 140 -8.74 -0.10 -4.27
CA GLY A 140 -7.59 -0.25 -3.38
C GLY A 140 -7.87 0.22 -1.95
N ALA A 141 -8.54 1.36 -1.75
CA ALA A 141 -8.88 1.86 -0.42
C ALA A 141 -9.89 0.99 0.33
N VAL A 142 -10.89 0.45 -0.37
CA VAL A 142 -11.89 -0.47 0.18
C VAL A 142 -11.27 -1.83 0.46
N GLY A 143 -10.51 -2.40 -0.49
CA GLY A 143 -9.84 -3.69 -0.32
C GLY A 143 -8.90 -3.69 0.89
N VAL A 144 -8.03 -2.67 1.00
CA VAL A 144 -7.16 -2.49 2.19
C VAL A 144 -7.98 -2.45 3.48
N SER A 145 -9.19 -1.90 3.46
CA SER A 145 -10.04 -1.84 4.66
C SER A 145 -10.58 -3.21 5.11
N ASN A 146 -10.56 -4.22 4.25
CA ASN A 146 -10.92 -5.59 4.60
C ASN A 146 -9.83 -6.29 5.43
N CYS A 147 -8.58 -5.87 5.25
CA CYS A 147 -7.41 -6.46 5.91
C CYS A 147 -7.33 -6.04 7.40
N PRO A 148 -7.41 -6.98 8.36
CA PRO A 148 -7.24 -6.67 9.77
C PRO A 148 -5.90 -5.98 10.03
N GLY A 149 -5.91 -4.88 10.77
CA GLY A 149 -4.71 -4.10 11.07
C GLY A 149 -4.40 -3.00 10.08
N ALA A 150 -5.12 -2.88 8.97
CA ALA A 150 -4.90 -1.80 8.03
C ALA A 150 -5.37 -0.43 8.58
N PRO A 151 -4.76 0.69 8.17
CA PRO A 151 -5.36 2.00 8.39
C PRO A 151 -6.53 2.21 7.43
N ARG A 152 -7.50 3.05 7.84
CA ARG A 152 -8.52 3.55 6.90
C ARG A 152 -7.87 4.56 5.96
N LEU A 153 -7.71 4.18 4.70
CA LEU A 153 -7.13 5.05 3.69
C LEU A 153 -8.03 6.25 3.39
N GLU A 154 -7.40 7.33 2.94
CA GLU A 154 -8.12 8.49 2.42
C GLU A 154 -8.62 8.18 1.01
N PHE A 155 -9.83 8.62 0.69
CA PHE A 155 -10.36 8.55 -0.66
C PHE A 155 -10.90 9.91 -1.09
N LEU A 156 -10.32 10.43 -2.18
CA LEU A 156 -10.75 11.66 -2.83
C LEU A 156 -11.37 11.32 -4.18
N LEU A 157 -12.57 11.82 -4.46
CA LEU A 157 -13.32 11.64 -5.69
C LEU A 157 -13.08 12.82 -6.65
N GLY A 158 -13.02 12.55 -7.96
CA GLY A 158 -13.05 13.58 -9.00
C GLY A 158 -11.93 13.48 -10.04
N ARG A 159 -11.31 12.31 -10.22
CA ARG A 159 -10.30 12.12 -11.28
C ARG A 159 -10.96 12.19 -12.66
N PRO A 160 -10.45 13.01 -13.58
CA PRO A 160 -10.91 12.99 -14.96
C PRO A 160 -10.52 11.68 -15.64
N VAL A 161 -11.18 11.35 -16.76
CA VAL A 161 -10.77 10.23 -17.62
C VAL A 161 -9.36 10.51 -18.17
N ALA A 162 -8.51 9.48 -18.14
CA ALA A 162 -7.18 9.50 -18.71
C ALA A 162 -7.19 9.96 -20.18
N LYS A 163 -6.14 10.65 -20.61
CA LYS A 163 -6.04 11.21 -21.97
C LYS A 163 -5.08 10.47 -22.90
N ALA A 164 -4.20 9.66 -22.33
CA ALA A 164 -3.25 8.81 -23.04
C ALA A 164 -2.74 7.73 -22.08
N ALA A 165 -2.14 6.69 -22.65
CA ALA A 165 -1.41 5.69 -21.89
C ALA A 165 -0.18 6.29 -21.19
N SER A 166 0.20 5.68 -20.06
CA SER A 166 1.47 5.92 -19.39
C SER A 166 2.67 5.57 -20.28
N PRO A 167 3.78 6.32 -20.23
CA PRO A 167 5.04 5.92 -20.82
C PRO A 167 5.62 4.67 -20.14
N ILE A 168 6.18 3.76 -20.93
CA ILE A 168 6.96 2.63 -20.42
C ILE A 168 8.15 3.07 -19.55
N GLY A 169 8.51 2.22 -18.57
CA GLY A 169 9.68 2.40 -17.70
C GLY A 169 9.51 3.46 -16.62
N LEU A 170 8.28 3.64 -16.12
CA LEU A 170 7.98 4.50 -14.96
C LEU A 170 7.63 3.71 -13.70
N VAL A 171 7.33 2.42 -13.83
CA VAL A 171 7.11 1.49 -12.72
C VAL A 171 8.44 0.82 -12.38
N PRO A 172 8.93 0.86 -11.13
CA PRO A 172 10.11 0.13 -10.70
C PRO A 172 9.98 -1.39 -10.87
N GLU A 173 11.08 -2.05 -11.21
CA GLU A 173 11.17 -3.50 -11.35
C GLU A 173 11.92 -4.13 -10.14
N PRO A 174 11.63 -5.39 -9.77
CA PRO A 174 12.22 -6.01 -8.57
C PRO A 174 13.74 -6.26 -8.67
N PHE A 175 14.34 -6.02 -9.83
CA PHE A 175 15.78 -6.10 -10.07
C PHE A 175 16.46 -4.74 -10.24
N ASP A 176 15.72 -3.63 -10.10
CA ASP A 176 16.30 -2.29 -10.15
C ASP A 176 17.27 -2.04 -8.99
N THR A 177 18.24 -1.15 -9.21
CA THR A 177 19.10 -0.69 -8.12
C THR A 177 18.32 0.21 -7.18
N ILE A 178 18.64 0.18 -5.87
CA ILE A 178 17.96 1.06 -4.89
C ILE A 178 18.16 2.54 -5.18
N THR A 179 19.26 2.90 -5.84
CA THR A 179 19.45 4.29 -6.30
C THR A 179 18.43 4.67 -7.38
N ASP A 180 18.15 3.78 -8.33
CA ASP A 180 17.17 4.04 -9.40
C ASP A 180 15.74 4.03 -8.85
N VAL A 181 15.41 3.08 -7.97
CA VAL A 181 14.11 3.04 -7.25
C VAL A 181 13.88 4.36 -6.50
N LEU A 182 14.82 4.77 -5.64
CA LEU A 182 14.67 6.01 -4.87
C LEU A 182 14.64 7.26 -5.77
N ALA A 183 15.35 7.27 -6.90
CA ALA A 183 15.29 8.37 -7.86
C ALA A 183 13.93 8.46 -8.57
N ARG A 184 13.34 7.31 -8.95
CA ARG A 184 11.99 7.22 -9.54
C ARG A 184 10.94 7.82 -8.62
N PHE A 185 10.94 7.39 -7.36
CA PHE A 185 10.03 7.91 -6.32
C PHE A 185 10.30 9.40 -6.02
N ALA A 186 11.56 9.83 -5.96
CA ALA A 186 11.90 11.24 -5.73
C ALA A 186 11.41 12.16 -6.86
N GLU A 187 11.34 11.68 -8.11
CA GLU A 187 10.82 12.47 -9.23
C GLU A 187 9.34 12.85 -9.05
N VAL A 188 8.57 11.97 -8.40
CA VAL A 188 7.17 12.21 -8.02
C VAL A 188 7.03 12.64 -6.55
N ASN A 189 8.11 13.22 -6.00
CA ASN A 189 8.19 13.88 -4.70
C ASN A 189 8.10 12.94 -3.48
N PHE A 190 8.48 11.66 -3.57
CA PHE A 190 8.55 10.75 -2.40
C PHE A 190 9.96 10.67 -1.83
N SER A 191 10.06 10.79 -0.51
CA SER A 191 11.29 10.58 0.24
C SER A 191 11.54 9.09 0.51
N PRO A 192 12.79 8.66 0.77
CA PRO A 192 13.07 7.25 1.08
C PRO A 192 12.24 6.67 2.23
N PRO A 193 11.94 7.40 3.33
CA PRO A 193 11.02 6.90 4.35
C PRO A 193 9.60 6.66 3.84
N GLU A 194 9.09 7.50 2.94
CA GLU A 194 7.76 7.30 2.34
C GLU A 194 7.75 6.10 1.37
N VAL A 195 8.85 5.80 0.69
CA VAL A 195 9.00 4.57 -0.12
C VAL A 195 8.87 3.33 0.77
N VAL A 196 9.59 3.30 1.89
CA VAL A 196 9.49 2.21 2.88
C VAL A 196 8.09 2.13 3.47
N ALA A 197 7.43 3.26 3.71
CA ALA A 197 6.05 3.29 4.18
C ALA A 197 5.09 2.67 3.16
N LEU A 198 5.23 2.98 1.86
CA LEU A 198 4.42 2.38 0.80
C LEU A 198 4.61 0.86 0.70
N LEU A 199 5.84 0.36 0.91
CA LEU A 199 6.12 -1.08 0.93
C LEU A 199 5.43 -1.84 2.06
N ALA A 200 4.78 -1.17 3.02
CA ALA A 200 3.85 -1.86 3.90
C ALA A 200 2.68 -2.52 3.13
N SER A 201 2.45 -2.17 1.86
CA SER A 201 1.54 -2.95 0.99
C SER A 201 1.97 -4.41 0.86
N HIS A 202 3.27 -4.73 0.93
CA HIS A 202 3.78 -6.09 0.74
C HIS A 202 3.45 -7.04 1.92
N THR A 203 2.91 -6.56 3.05
CA THR A 203 2.38 -7.45 4.11
C THR A 203 1.01 -8.05 3.77
N ILE A 204 0.35 -7.53 2.73
CA ILE A 204 -0.90 -8.07 2.18
C ILE A 204 -0.75 -8.29 0.67
N ALA A 205 0.21 -9.12 0.29
CA ALA A 205 0.57 -9.35 -1.10
C ALA A 205 1.24 -10.71 -1.33
N ALA A 206 1.16 -11.15 -2.58
CA ALA A 206 1.86 -12.30 -3.13
C ALA A 206 2.42 -11.98 -4.53
N ALA A 207 3.19 -12.93 -5.09
CA ALA A 207 3.70 -12.84 -6.45
C ALA A 207 3.36 -14.08 -7.28
N ASP A 208 2.89 -13.83 -8.50
CA ASP A 208 2.60 -14.88 -9.47
C ASP A 208 3.67 -15.03 -10.54
N HIS A 209 4.27 -13.92 -10.97
CA HIS A 209 5.12 -13.88 -12.16
C HIS A 209 6.61 -13.68 -11.89
N VAL A 210 7.01 -13.58 -10.62
CA VAL A 210 8.45 -13.56 -10.26
C VAL A 210 9.02 -14.98 -10.39
N ASP A 211 8.24 -16.00 -10.04
CA ASP A 211 8.57 -17.41 -10.19
C ASP A 211 7.29 -18.18 -10.53
N GLU A 212 7.09 -18.47 -11.83
CA GLU A 212 5.88 -19.13 -12.34
C GLU A 212 5.73 -20.60 -11.87
N SER A 213 6.74 -21.17 -11.20
CA SER A 213 6.61 -22.51 -10.59
C SER A 213 5.80 -22.51 -9.29
N ILE A 214 5.63 -21.34 -8.68
CA ILE A 214 5.02 -21.15 -7.35
C ILE A 214 4.14 -19.87 -7.31
N PRO A 215 3.11 -19.75 -8.15
CA PRO A 215 2.21 -18.60 -8.12
C PRO A 215 1.48 -18.48 -6.77
N GLY A 216 1.06 -17.27 -6.42
CA GLY A 216 0.42 -16.94 -5.16
C GLY A 216 1.37 -16.98 -3.95
N THR A 217 2.69 -17.02 -4.15
CA THR A 217 3.63 -17.08 -3.01
C THR A 217 3.72 -15.71 -2.31
N PRO A 218 3.40 -15.60 -1.00
CA PRO A 218 3.38 -14.33 -0.29
C PRO A 218 4.79 -13.78 0.01
N PHE A 219 4.86 -12.49 0.35
CA PHE A 219 6.11 -11.83 0.77
C PHE A 219 6.40 -11.93 2.27
N ASP A 220 5.39 -12.27 3.08
CA ASP A 220 5.52 -12.59 4.50
C ASP A 220 4.59 -13.75 4.90
N SER A 221 4.63 -14.14 6.18
CA SER A 221 3.87 -15.29 6.68
C SER A 221 2.37 -15.03 6.93
N THR A 222 1.90 -13.81 6.73
CA THR A 222 0.56 -13.36 7.11
C THR A 222 -0.10 -12.50 6.03
N PRO A 223 -0.19 -12.95 4.76
CA PRO A 223 -0.63 -12.12 3.64
C PRO A 223 -2.09 -11.63 3.73
N GLY A 224 -2.90 -12.14 4.66
CA GLY A 224 -4.26 -11.65 4.92
C GLY A 224 -4.37 -10.65 6.08
N ILE A 225 -3.25 -10.25 6.71
CA ILE A 225 -3.21 -9.37 7.88
C ILE A 225 -2.24 -8.23 7.60
N PHE A 226 -2.72 -6.99 7.73
CA PHE A 226 -1.85 -5.82 7.60
C PHE A 226 -1.08 -5.61 8.90
N ASP A 227 0.05 -6.30 9.07
CA ASP A 227 0.90 -6.23 10.26
C ASP A 227 2.36 -5.92 9.91
N THR A 228 3.28 -6.15 10.86
CA THR A 228 4.68 -5.79 10.72
C THR A 228 5.57 -6.98 10.33
N GLN A 229 5.02 -8.14 9.97
CA GLN A 229 5.76 -9.36 9.70
C GLN A 229 6.69 -9.22 8.50
N LEU A 230 6.26 -8.58 7.40
CA LEU A 230 7.14 -8.18 6.30
C LEU A 230 8.45 -7.54 6.81
N PHE A 231 8.34 -6.52 7.67
CA PHE A 231 9.50 -5.77 8.15
C PHE A 231 10.44 -6.61 9.03
N ILE A 232 9.91 -7.67 9.66
CA ILE A 232 10.66 -8.62 10.49
C ILE A 232 11.32 -9.67 9.62
N GLU A 233 10.55 -10.33 8.76
CA GLU A 233 10.96 -11.47 7.96
C GLU A 233 11.93 -11.07 6.86
N MET A 234 11.84 -9.85 6.33
CA MET A 234 12.81 -9.33 5.38
C MET A 234 14.21 -9.14 6.00
N GLN A 235 14.28 -8.96 7.34
CA GLN A 235 15.54 -8.89 8.07
C GLN A 235 16.12 -10.23 8.48
N LEU A 236 15.42 -11.35 8.24
CA LEU A 236 16.00 -12.67 8.42
C LEU A 236 17.00 -12.98 7.29
N ARG A 237 18.05 -13.73 7.61
CA ARG A 237 18.98 -14.31 6.62
C ARG A 237 18.22 -15.19 5.63
N GLY A 238 18.43 -14.94 4.33
CA GLY A 238 17.96 -15.83 3.26
C GLY A 238 18.69 -17.17 3.32
N VAL A 239 17.98 -18.28 3.11
CA VAL A 239 18.56 -19.63 3.22
C VAL A 239 18.09 -20.60 2.13
N LEU A 240 17.08 -20.23 1.33
CA LEU A 240 16.51 -21.07 0.28
C LEU A 240 15.81 -20.23 -0.78
N PHE A 241 15.64 -20.78 -1.98
CA PHE A 241 14.61 -20.33 -2.92
C PHE A 241 13.37 -21.23 -2.75
N PRO A 242 12.15 -20.67 -2.66
CA PRO A 242 10.94 -21.46 -2.41
C PRO A 242 10.50 -22.31 -3.63
N GLY A 243 10.90 -21.93 -4.84
CA GLY A 243 10.62 -22.64 -6.09
C GLY A 243 11.82 -23.41 -6.64
N ASP A 244 11.90 -23.53 -7.97
CA ASP A 244 12.92 -24.35 -8.66
C ASP A 244 14.33 -23.73 -8.69
N GLY A 245 14.51 -22.49 -8.21
CA GLY A 245 15.80 -21.81 -8.13
C GLY A 245 15.70 -20.29 -8.06
N SER A 246 16.75 -19.62 -8.53
CA SER A 246 16.78 -18.15 -8.61
C SER A 246 16.17 -17.64 -9.91
N ASN A 247 15.23 -16.70 -9.80
CA ASN A 247 14.67 -15.94 -10.92
C ASN A 247 15.11 -14.46 -10.90
N PRO A 248 15.02 -13.73 -12.02
CA PRO A 248 15.33 -12.29 -12.06
C PRO A 248 14.52 -11.50 -11.03
N GLY A 249 15.20 -10.71 -10.19
CA GLY A 249 14.55 -9.92 -9.14
C GLY A 249 14.18 -10.71 -7.88
N GLN A 250 14.51 -12.01 -7.80
CA GLN A 250 14.30 -12.86 -6.62
C GLN A 250 15.64 -13.13 -5.90
N VAL A 251 15.62 -13.16 -4.57
CA VAL A 251 16.74 -13.60 -3.73
C VAL A 251 16.30 -14.67 -2.73
N GLU A 252 17.25 -15.30 -2.04
CA GLU A 252 16.94 -16.32 -1.04
C GLU A 252 16.01 -15.80 0.04
N SER A 253 14.94 -16.54 0.28
CA SER A 253 13.91 -16.30 1.27
C SER A 253 14.31 -16.94 2.61
N PRO A 254 13.77 -16.45 3.74
CA PRO A 254 14.14 -16.95 5.06
C PRO A 254 13.32 -18.18 5.47
N LEU A 255 12.20 -18.42 4.81
CA LEU A 255 11.18 -19.39 5.15
C LEU A 255 10.70 -20.12 3.89
N GLU A 256 10.23 -21.35 4.06
CA GLU A 256 9.50 -22.07 3.01
C GLU A 256 8.12 -21.42 2.79
N GLY A 257 7.69 -21.34 1.53
CA GLY A 257 6.38 -20.77 1.17
C GLY A 257 6.34 -19.24 1.16
N ILE A 258 7.47 -18.56 1.24
CA ILE A 258 7.59 -17.11 1.04
C ILE A 258 8.61 -16.83 -0.05
N ILE A 259 8.33 -15.84 -0.89
CA ILE A 259 9.22 -15.34 -1.92
C ILE A 259 9.78 -13.98 -1.49
N ARG A 260 11.03 -13.72 -1.86
CA ARG A 260 11.72 -12.48 -1.48
C ARG A 260 12.21 -11.74 -2.72
N LEU A 261 11.72 -10.52 -2.89
CA LEU A 261 12.18 -9.60 -3.92
C LEU A 261 13.56 -9.02 -3.56
N ASN A 262 14.41 -8.86 -4.57
CA ASN A 262 15.74 -8.28 -4.41
C ASN A 262 15.67 -6.81 -3.95
N THR A 263 14.73 -6.03 -4.49
CA THR A 263 14.48 -4.65 -4.07
C THR A 263 14.11 -4.55 -2.58
N ASP A 264 13.20 -5.38 -2.09
CA ASP A 264 12.80 -5.37 -0.67
C ASP A 264 13.95 -5.77 0.24
N ALA A 265 14.65 -6.85 -0.10
CA ALA A 265 15.82 -7.32 0.65
C ALA A 265 16.91 -6.24 0.77
N THR A 266 17.09 -5.46 -0.30
CA THR A 266 18.09 -4.41 -0.37
C THR A 266 17.61 -3.12 0.34
N LEU A 267 16.35 -2.71 0.17
CA LEU A 267 15.76 -1.56 0.90
C LEU A 267 15.78 -1.78 2.42
N ALA A 268 15.58 -3.01 2.88
CA ALA A 268 15.66 -3.36 4.28
C ALA A 268 17.08 -3.20 4.87
N ARG A 269 18.11 -3.15 4.00
CA ARG A 269 19.54 -3.10 4.37
C ARG A 269 20.29 -1.84 3.92
N ASP A 270 19.75 -1.05 2.98
CA ASP A 270 20.38 0.18 2.49
C ASP A 270 20.41 1.27 3.57
N ASP A 271 21.55 1.96 3.73
CA ASP A 271 21.75 3.00 4.76
C ASP A 271 20.72 4.14 4.68
N ARG A 272 20.11 4.38 3.52
CA ARG A 272 19.09 5.44 3.32
C ARG A 272 17.72 5.04 3.85
N THR A 273 17.46 3.74 4.05
CA THR A 273 16.11 3.20 4.33
C THR A 273 16.06 2.21 5.51
N SER A 274 17.15 1.54 5.85
CA SER A 274 17.20 0.45 6.83
C SER A 274 16.70 0.84 8.22
N CYS A 275 16.97 2.07 8.66
CA CYS A 275 16.46 2.56 9.94
C CYS A 275 14.95 2.87 9.91
N THR A 276 14.41 3.35 8.78
CA THR A 276 12.95 3.48 8.63
C THR A 276 12.31 2.10 8.61
N TRP A 277 12.89 1.17 7.85
CA TRP A 277 12.42 -0.22 7.77
C TRP A 277 12.32 -0.86 9.16
N GLN A 278 13.41 -0.81 9.94
CA GLN A 278 13.43 -1.33 11.30
C GLN A 278 12.46 -0.60 12.24
N SER A 279 12.11 0.66 11.95
CA SER A 279 11.24 1.45 12.82
C SER A 279 9.76 1.00 12.81
N PHE A 280 9.36 0.21 11.83
CA PHE A 280 8.04 -0.41 11.77
C PHE A 280 7.96 -1.74 12.52
N VAL A 281 9.09 -2.41 12.77
CA VAL A 281 9.13 -3.65 13.55
C VAL A 281 8.48 -3.45 14.92
N ASN A 282 7.42 -4.22 15.19
CA ASN A 282 6.64 -4.15 16.43
C ASN A 282 6.05 -2.74 16.72
N ASN A 283 5.78 -1.97 15.67
CA ASN A 283 5.24 -0.62 15.78
C ASN A 283 4.09 -0.38 14.79
N GLN A 284 3.01 -1.16 14.98
CA GLN A 284 1.79 -1.13 14.16
C GLN A 284 1.27 0.29 13.92
N ALA A 285 1.15 1.09 14.98
CA ALA A 285 0.59 2.44 14.89
C ALA A 285 1.41 3.36 13.99
N LYS A 286 2.75 3.23 14.03
CA LYS A 286 3.64 4.02 13.17
C LYS A 286 3.49 3.57 11.71
N MET A 287 3.55 2.28 11.44
CA MET A 287 3.38 1.72 10.10
C MET A 287 2.05 2.14 9.47
N GLN A 288 0.94 1.97 10.21
CA GLN A 288 -0.40 2.43 9.79
C GLN A 288 -0.43 3.93 9.47
N THR A 289 0.16 4.76 10.34
CA THR A 289 0.15 6.22 10.17
C THR A 289 0.94 6.64 8.93
N GLU A 290 2.14 6.08 8.74
CA GLU A 290 3.02 6.44 7.63
C GLU A 290 2.53 5.87 6.30
N PHE A 291 2.05 4.62 6.27
CA PHE A 291 1.42 4.03 5.07
C PHE A 291 0.19 4.85 4.64
N ARG A 292 -0.70 5.20 5.58
CA ARG A 292 -1.86 6.04 5.27
C ARG A 292 -1.48 7.39 4.67
N ALA A 293 -0.45 8.03 5.22
CA ALA A 293 0.03 9.32 4.71
C ALA A 293 0.66 9.19 3.31
N ALA A 294 1.45 8.15 3.09
CA ALA A 294 2.10 7.90 1.80
C ALA A 294 1.08 7.52 0.72
N MET A 295 0.10 6.66 1.03
CA MET A 295 -0.99 6.30 0.12
C MET A 295 -1.86 7.52 -0.25
N ALA A 296 -2.17 8.41 0.71
CA ALA A 296 -2.92 9.63 0.44
C ALA A 296 -2.20 10.56 -0.56
N LYS A 297 -0.86 10.56 -0.54
CA LYS A 297 -0.03 11.28 -1.50
C LYS A 297 0.04 10.58 -2.86
N MET A 298 0.18 9.25 -2.85
CA MET A 298 0.26 8.43 -4.08
C MET A 298 -1.04 8.51 -4.88
N ALA A 299 -2.18 8.39 -4.20
CA ALA A 299 -3.50 8.41 -4.82
C ALA A 299 -3.83 9.72 -5.57
N ILE A 300 -3.06 10.80 -5.36
CA ILE A 300 -3.24 12.09 -6.04
C ILE A 300 -2.06 12.51 -6.92
N ILE A 301 -1.12 11.60 -7.23
CA ILE A 301 -0.08 11.90 -8.23
C ILE A 301 -0.78 12.32 -9.53
N GLY A 302 -0.35 13.44 -10.12
CA GLY A 302 -0.98 14.04 -11.31
C GLY A 302 -2.19 14.94 -11.03
N HIS A 303 -2.69 15.00 -9.79
CA HIS A 303 -3.90 15.73 -9.42
C HIS A 303 -3.65 16.81 -8.36
N SER A 304 -4.60 17.76 -8.27
CA SER A 304 -4.64 18.75 -7.20
C SER A 304 -5.76 18.43 -6.24
N ARG A 305 -5.42 18.21 -4.96
CA ARG A 305 -6.38 17.98 -3.87
C ARG A 305 -7.50 19.04 -3.83
N ALA A 306 -7.19 20.28 -4.18
CA ALA A 306 -8.16 21.39 -4.15
C ALA A 306 -9.34 21.19 -5.12
N ASN A 307 -9.18 20.34 -6.14
CA ASN A 307 -10.18 20.05 -7.15
C ASN A 307 -10.93 18.74 -6.88
N MET A 308 -10.68 18.08 -5.76
CA MET A 308 -11.25 16.77 -5.43
C MET A 308 -12.17 16.87 -4.20
N ILE A 309 -13.04 15.88 -4.08
CA ILE A 309 -14.03 15.80 -3.00
C ILE A 309 -13.60 14.70 -2.03
N ASP A 310 -13.45 15.04 -0.75
CA ASP A 310 -13.15 14.05 0.28
C ASP A 310 -14.37 13.16 0.55
N CYS A 311 -14.24 11.89 0.18
CA CYS A 311 -15.23 10.84 0.35
C CYS A 311 -14.68 9.71 1.24
N SER A 312 -13.66 10.01 2.06
CA SER A 312 -13.03 9.03 2.95
C SER A 312 -14.00 8.43 3.97
N ASP A 313 -15.13 9.10 4.22
CA ASP A 313 -16.16 8.61 5.13
C ASP A 313 -17.02 7.47 4.55
N VAL A 314 -16.86 7.14 3.26
CA VAL A 314 -17.45 5.97 2.60
C VAL A 314 -16.65 4.68 2.84
N ILE A 315 -15.31 4.77 2.90
CA ILE A 315 -14.42 3.60 3.04
C ILE A 315 -14.73 2.84 4.35
N PRO A 316 -14.88 1.52 4.40
CA PRO A 316 -15.14 0.84 5.68
C PRO A 316 -14.08 1.12 6.76
N VAL A 317 -14.47 0.98 8.04
CA VAL A 317 -13.51 1.06 9.15
C VAL A 317 -12.83 -0.31 9.28
N PRO A 318 -11.49 -0.39 9.15
CA PRO A 318 -10.80 -1.68 9.20
C PRO A 318 -10.92 -2.35 10.57
N LYS A 319 -10.87 -3.68 10.57
CA LYS A 319 -10.78 -4.47 11.81
C LYS A 319 -9.42 -4.20 12.47
N PRO A 320 -9.32 -4.23 13.81
CA PRO A 320 -8.03 -4.17 14.50
C PRO A 320 -7.08 -5.29 14.05
N VAL A 321 -5.78 -5.07 14.19
CA VAL A 321 -4.76 -6.11 13.94
C VAL A 321 -5.01 -7.32 14.83
N VAL A 322 -4.81 -8.51 14.27
CA VAL A 322 -4.86 -9.78 14.99
C VAL A 322 -3.43 -10.30 15.10
N GLY A 323 -3.06 -10.86 16.26
CA GLY A 323 -1.69 -11.30 16.50
C GLY A 323 -0.79 -10.19 17.08
N LYS A 324 0.52 -10.45 17.08
CA LYS A 324 1.56 -9.57 17.60
C LYS A 324 2.84 -9.80 16.80
N ALA A 325 3.71 -8.81 16.64
CA ALA A 325 5.02 -9.03 16.03
C ALA A 325 5.78 -10.20 16.67
N HIS A 326 6.28 -11.12 15.85
CA HIS A 326 6.94 -12.33 16.31
C HIS A 326 8.05 -12.75 15.34
N LEU A 327 9.00 -13.55 15.84
CA LEU A 327 9.85 -14.32 14.93
C LEU A 327 9.07 -15.57 14.49
N PRO A 328 9.21 -16.00 13.24
CA PRO A 328 8.67 -17.28 12.79
C PRO A 328 9.22 -18.44 13.62
N ALA A 329 8.45 -19.52 13.74
CA ALA A 329 8.87 -20.74 14.44
C ALA A 329 10.21 -21.25 13.89
N GLY A 330 11.11 -21.68 14.77
CA GLY A 330 12.45 -22.13 14.41
C GLY A 330 13.48 -21.03 14.11
N LYS A 331 13.08 -19.76 14.10
CA LYS A 331 14.00 -18.61 13.99
C LYS A 331 14.38 -18.05 15.35
N SER A 332 15.41 -17.23 15.37
CA SER A 332 15.94 -16.57 16.56
C SER A 332 16.50 -15.19 16.21
N MET A 333 16.84 -14.42 17.23
CA MET A 333 17.54 -13.15 17.04
C MET A 333 18.90 -13.30 16.33
N HIS A 334 19.50 -14.50 16.30
CA HIS A 334 20.75 -14.76 15.56
C HIS A 334 20.56 -14.82 14.05
N ASP A 335 19.32 -15.01 13.59
CA ASP A 335 18.98 -15.08 12.17
C ASP A 335 18.73 -13.69 11.57
N ILE A 336 18.64 -12.65 12.42
CA ILE A 336 18.43 -11.26 11.99
C ILE A 336 19.73 -10.65 11.47
N GLU A 337 19.68 -10.16 10.23
CA GLU A 337 20.72 -9.36 9.59
C GLU A 337 20.44 -7.88 9.84
N GLN A 338 20.85 -7.41 11.01
CA GLN A 338 20.69 -6.00 11.38
C GLN A 338 21.40 -5.05 10.41
N ALA A 339 20.69 -3.99 10.01
CA ALA A 339 21.23 -2.97 9.11
C ALA A 339 21.08 -1.53 9.63
N CYS A 340 20.15 -1.24 10.54
CA CYS A 340 20.05 0.12 11.08
C CYS A 340 21.24 0.43 12.00
N ALA A 341 22.12 1.33 11.56
CA ALA A 341 23.33 1.68 12.29
C ALA A 341 23.06 2.46 13.60
N THR A 342 21.86 3.02 13.77
CA THR A 342 21.53 3.93 14.88
C THR A 342 20.70 3.30 15.99
N ALA A 343 20.17 2.09 15.79
CA ALA A 343 19.31 1.41 16.76
C ALA A 343 19.43 -0.11 16.69
N ALA A 344 19.39 -0.76 17.85
CA ALA A 344 19.29 -2.22 17.94
C ALA A 344 17.93 -2.72 17.40
N PHE A 345 17.92 -3.87 16.74
CA PHE A 345 16.68 -4.52 16.29
C PHE A 345 15.85 -4.91 17.52
N PRO A 346 14.53 -4.64 17.53
CA PRO A 346 13.68 -4.97 18.66
C PRO A 346 13.76 -6.45 19.03
N THR A 347 13.89 -6.77 20.32
CA THR A 347 13.90 -8.17 20.76
C THR A 347 12.52 -8.78 20.59
N LEU A 348 12.43 -9.83 19.78
CA LEU A 348 11.20 -10.58 19.52
C LEU A 348 11.36 -12.04 19.95
N THR A 349 10.24 -12.67 20.30
CA THR A 349 10.18 -14.11 20.59
C THR A 349 9.70 -14.87 19.38
N ALA A 350 10.28 -16.04 19.15
CA ALA A 350 9.79 -16.95 18.13
C ALA A 350 8.50 -17.66 18.54
N ASP A 351 7.69 -17.97 17.55
CA ASP A 351 6.53 -18.85 17.74
C ASP A 351 6.97 -20.25 18.18
N PRO A 352 6.13 -20.94 18.98
CA PRO A 352 6.43 -22.29 19.43
C PRO A 352 6.28 -23.29 18.27
N GLY A 353 7.04 -24.39 18.37
CA GLY A 353 6.93 -25.51 17.42
C GLY A 353 7.94 -25.45 16.27
N PRO A 354 7.85 -26.40 15.33
CA PRO A 354 8.69 -26.39 14.14
C PRO A 354 8.21 -25.32 13.14
N GLN A 355 9.13 -24.85 12.30
CA GLN A 355 8.77 -24.06 11.12
C GLN A 355 7.85 -24.88 10.21
N THR A 356 6.78 -24.27 9.72
CA THR A 356 5.91 -24.83 8.68
C THR A 356 6.00 -23.97 7.42
N SER A 357 5.78 -24.57 6.26
CA SER A 357 5.67 -23.80 5.01
C SER A 357 4.45 -22.87 5.06
N VAL A 358 4.62 -21.64 4.58
CA VAL A 358 3.54 -20.67 4.44
C VAL A 358 2.68 -21.05 3.22
N PRO A 359 1.35 -21.09 3.34
CA PRO A 359 0.49 -21.40 2.21
C PRO A 359 0.50 -20.27 1.19
N ALA A 360 0.39 -20.63 -0.09
CA ALA A 360 0.12 -19.66 -1.15
C ALA A 360 -1.24 -19.00 -0.92
N VAL A 361 -1.35 -17.74 -1.34
CA VAL A 361 -2.62 -17.03 -1.46
C VAL A 361 -3.46 -17.75 -2.53
N PRO A 362 -4.72 -18.12 -2.24
CA PRO A 362 -5.60 -18.71 -3.24
C PRO A 362 -5.78 -17.72 -4.40
N PRO A 363 -5.72 -18.18 -5.66
CA PRO A 363 -6.02 -17.32 -6.80
C PRO A 363 -7.49 -16.91 -6.81
N SER A 364 -7.78 -15.88 -7.61
CA SER A 364 -9.11 -15.37 -7.95
C SER A 364 -10.05 -16.41 -8.60
#